data_AF-A0A2V8EM45-F1
#
_entry.id   AF-A0A2V8EM45-F1
#
_cell.length_a   1.000
_cell.length_b   1.000
_cell.length_c   1.000
_cell.angle_alpha   90.00
_cell.angle_beta   90.00
_cell.angle_gamma   90.00
#
_symmetry.space_group_name_H-M   'P 1'
#
loop_
_entity.id
_entity.type
_entity.pdbx_description
1 polymer ?
#
loop_
_entity_poly.entity_id
_entity_poly.type
_entity_poly.pdbx_seq_one_letter_code
_entity_poly.pdbx_strand_id
1 'polypeptide(L)'
;MRLAKRVVVVAVCAVLAAGSARAADKKAAAKDSAAAAALKQDMRKLWTDHVVWTRDYIVAAVGDQPDAQAAATRLMKNQDDIGGA
;
A
#
# COMPACT_ATOMS: atom_id res chain seq x y z
N MET A 1 -1.90 -27.46 49.18
CA MET A 1 -1.34 -26.17 48.70
C MET A 1 -0.52 -26.25 47.40
N ARG A 2 0.21 -27.34 47.09
CA ARG A 2 1.06 -27.43 45.88
C ARG A 2 0.29 -27.52 44.54
N LEU A 3 -0.91 -28.11 44.53
CA LEU A 3 -1.76 -28.18 43.32
C LEU A 3 -2.43 -26.84 42.99
N ALA A 4 -2.94 -26.10 43.97
CA ALA A 4 -3.57 -24.79 43.76
C ALA A 4 -2.60 -23.75 43.15
N LYS A 5 -1.32 -23.75 43.59
CA LYS A 5 -0.27 -22.91 42.99
C LYS A 5 0.03 -23.25 41.52
N ARG A 6 -0.04 -24.53 41.13
CA ARG A 6 0.22 -24.97 39.74
C ARG A 6 -0.91 -24.58 38.79
N VAL A 7 -2.16 -24.69 39.24
CA VAL A 7 -3.35 -24.30 38.46
C VAL A 7 -3.39 -22.78 38.21
N VAL A 8 -3.05 -21.97 39.20
CA VAL A 8 -3.00 -20.50 39.07
C VAL A 8 -1.90 -20.06 38.10
N VAL A 9 -0.72 -20.68 38.13
CA VAL A 9 0.38 -20.34 37.21
C VAL A 9 0.04 -20.67 35.75
N VAL A 10 -0.57 -21.82 35.49
CA VAL A 10 -0.98 -22.21 34.12
C VAL A 10 -2.09 -21.29 33.58
N ALA A 11 -3.06 -20.93 34.41
CA ALA A 11 -4.12 -20.00 34.04
C ALA A 11 -3.60 -18.59 33.72
N VAL A 12 -2.62 -18.08 34.48
CA VAL A 12 -1.99 -16.78 34.23
C VAL A 12 -1.15 -16.79 32.94
N CYS A 13 -0.39 -17.86 32.67
CA CYS A 13 0.36 -18.00 31.41
C CYS A 13 -0.57 -18.08 30.19
N ALA A 14 -1.71 -18.76 30.28
CA ALA A 14 -2.69 -18.85 29.19
C ALA A 14 -3.34 -17.50 28.85
N VAL A 15 -3.66 -16.68 29.86
CA VAL A 15 -4.22 -15.34 29.66
C VAL A 15 -3.19 -14.38 29.03
N LEU A 16 -1.92 -14.45 29.45
CA LEU A 16 -0.83 -13.66 28.87
C LEU A 16 -0.55 -14.05 27.40
N ALA A 17 -0.59 -15.35 27.08
CA ALA A 17 -0.42 -15.83 25.71
C ALA A 17 -1.55 -15.38 24.78
N ALA A 18 -2.81 -15.46 25.23
CA ALA A 18 -3.98 -15.02 24.46
C ALA A 18 -3.99 -13.50 24.22
N GLY A 19 -3.57 -12.69 25.20
CA GLY A 19 -3.43 -11.24 25.04
C GLY A 19 -2.35 -10.86 24.02
N SER A 20 -1.23 -11.58 24.02
CA SER A 20 -0.10 -11.36 23.10
C SER A 20 -0.47 -11.69 21.65
N ALA A 21 -1.19 -12.79 21.42
CA ALA A 21 -1.70 -13.16 20.10
C ALA A 21 -2.66 -12.10 19.54
N ARG A 22 -3.63 -11.67 20.36
CA ARG A 22 -4.64 -10.68 19.94
C ARG A 22 -4.07 -9.30 19.66
N ALA A 23 -2.97 -8.93 20.32
CA ALA A 23 -2.22 -7.71 20.04
C ALA A 23 -1.41 -7.79 18.74
N ALA A 24 -0.84 -8.95 18.43
CA ALA A 24 -0.16 -9.20 17.16
C ALA A 24 -1.14 -9.14 15.97
N ASP A 25 -2.32 -9.76 16.09
CA ASP A 25 -3.37 -9.71 15.06
C ASP A 25 -3.82 -8.28 14.75
N LYS A 26 -4.03 -7.46 15.80
CA LYS A 26 -4.40 -6.05 15.64
C LYS A 26 -3.30 -5.24 14.95
N LYS A 27 -2.02 -5.49 15.27
CA LYS A 27 -0.89 -4.83 14.60
C LYS A 27 -0.78 -5.22 13.13
N ALA A 28 -0.99 -6.49 12.80
CA ALA A 28 -0.99 -6.97 11.41
C ALA A 28 -2.12 -6.31 10.61
N ALA A 29 -3.35 -6.34 11.12
CA ALA A 29 -4.49 -5.70 10.46
C ALA A 29 -4.32 -4.17 10.27
N ALA A 30 -3.70 -3.49 11.24
CA ALA A 30 -3.38 -2.07 11.11
C ALA A 30 -2.31 -1.80 10.04
N LYS A 31 -1.29 -2.66 9.92
CA LYS A 31 -0.28 -2.60 8.87
C LYS A 31 -0.90 -2.78 7.48
N ASP A 32 -1.78 -3.77 7.32
CA ASP A 32 -2.46 -4.04 6.05
C ASP A 32 -3.37 -2.87 5.64
N SER A 33 -4.07 -2.27 6.62
CA SER A 33 -4.90 -1.09 6.38
C SER A 33 -4.07 0.13 5.95
N ALA A 34 -2.89 0.32 6.55
CA ALA A 34 -1.97 1.39 6.17
C ALA A 34 -1.40 1.17 4.75
N ALA A 35 -1.01 -0.07 4.42
CA ALA A 35 -0.54 -0.43 3.08
C ALA A 35 -1.63 -0.22 2.01
N ALA A 36 -2.87 -0.61 2.29
CA ALA A 36 -3.99 -0.38 1.38
C ALA A 36 -4.29 1.11 1.19
N ALA A 37 -4.16 1.93 2.25
CA ALA A 37 -4.33 3.37 2.14
C ALA A 37 -3.24 4.03 1.28
N ALA A 38 -1.97 3.62 1.47
CA ALA A 38 -0.83 4.06 0.69
C ALA A 38 -1.00 3.70 -0.80
N LEU A 39 -1.30 2.43 -1.10
CA LEU A 39 -1.59 1.98 -2.47
C LEU A 39 -2.69 2.83 -3.12
N LYS A 40 -3.77 3.12 -2.38
CA LYS A 40 -4.86 3.94 -2.89
C LYS A 40 -4.42 5.37 -3.21
N GLN A 41 -3.51 5.95 -2.41
CA GLN A 41 -2.95 7.27 -2.65
C GLN A 41 -2.03 7.27 -3.86
N ASP A 42 -1.15 6.27 -3.96
CA ASP A 42 -0.20 6.11 -5.07
C ASP A 42 -0.94 5.90 -6.38
N MET A 43 -1.96 5.05 -6.40
CA MET A 43 -2.84 4.86 -7.57
C MET A 43 -3.52 6.16 -7.98
N ARG A 44 -4.07 6.94 -7.05
CA ARG A 44 -4.68 8.25 -7.40
C ARG A 44 -3.69 9.17 -8.08
N LYS A 45 -2.44 9.21 -7.58
CA LYS A 45 -1.38 9.99 -8.21
C LYS A 45 -1.06 9.47 -9.61
N LEU A 46 -0.77 8.17 -9.75
CA LEU A 46 -0.35 7.57 -11.01
C LEU A 46 -1.42 7.65 -12.11
N TRP A 47 -2.70 7.49 -11.76
CA TRP A 47 -3.81 7.69 -12.69
C TRP A 47 -3.99 9.16 -13.08
N THR A 48 -3.79 10.09 -12.14
CA THR A 48 -3.80 11.53 -12.46
C THR A 48 -2.64 11.88 -13.40
N ASP A 49 -1.43 11.39 -13.11
CA ASP A 49 -0.25 11.58 -13.96
C ASP A 49 -0.54 11.03 -15.37
N HIS A 50 -1.12 9.83 -15.50
CA HIS A 50 -1.50 9.25 -16.79
C HIS A 50 -2.40 10.18 -17.62
N VAL A 51 -3.45 10.75 -17.01
CA VAL A 51 -4.38 11.65 -17.71
C VAL A 51 -3.68 12.92 -18.15
N VAL A 52 -2.84 13.51 -17.30
CA VAL A 52 -2.06 14.72 -17.63
C VAL A 52 -1.12 14.45 -18.80
N TRP A 53 -0.31 13.40 -18.73
CA TRP A 53 0.65 13.09 -19.79
C TRP A 53 -0.04 12.67 -21.10
N THR A 54 -1.21 12.03 -21.03
CA THR A 54 -2.00 11.72 -22.23
C THR A 54 -2.46 13.00 -22.91
N ARG A 55 -2.97 13.96 -22.15
CA ARG A 55 -3.39 15.26 -22.68
C ARG A 55 -2.20 16.00 -23.31
N ASP A 56 -1.07 16.05 -22.61
CA ASP A 56 0.11 16.77 -23.09
C ASP A 56 0.68 16.12 -24.35
N TYR A 57 0.70 14.79 -24.43
CA TYR A 57 1.07 14.08 -25.65
C TYR A 57 0.15 14.42 -26.82
N ILE A 58 -1.17 14.41 -26.62
CA ILE A 58 -2.14 14.74 -27.69
C ILE A 58 -1.92 16.17 -28.20
N VAL A 59 -1.78 17.13 -27.29
CA VAL A 59 -1.55 18.54 -27.64
C VAL A 59 -0.23 18.71 -28.40
N ALA A 60 0.83 18.07 -27.93
CA ALA A 60 2.15 18.12 -28.58
C ALA A 60 2.12 17.46 -29.97
N ALA A 61 1.55 16.26 -30.08
CA ALA A 61 1.49 15.50 -31.32
C ALA A 61 0.63 16.17 -32.40
N VAL A 62 -0.53 16.71 -32.02
CA VAL A 62 -1.40 17.44 -32.97
C VAL A 62 -0.77 18.76 -33.41
N GLY A 63 0.01 19.40 -32.53
CA GLY A 63 0.72 20.65 -32.82
C GLY A 63 2.08 20.48 -33.49
N ASP A 64 2.50 19.25 -33.82
CA ASP A 64 3.85 18.92 -34.31
C ASP A 64 4.97 19.51 -33.43
N GLN A 65 4.75 19.49 -32.11
CA GLN A 65 5.67 20.06 -31.13
C GLN A 65 6.76 19.04 -30.75
N PRO A 66 8.01 19.50 -30.53
CA PRO A 66 9.15 18.60 -30.28
C PRO A 66 9.06 17.84 -28.94
N ASP A 67 8.19 18.25 -28.03
CA ASP A 67 7.96 17.63 -26.73
C ASP A 67 7.07 16.37 -26.78
N ALA A 68 6.45 16.06 -27.92
CA ALA A 68 5.60 14.87 -28.08
C ALA A 68 6.33 13.57 -27.70
N GLN A 69 7.59 13.43 -28.10
CA GLN A 69 8.38 12.23 -27.78
C GLN A 69 8.72 12.13 -26.28
N ALA A 70 8.94 13.27 -25.62
CA ALA A 70 9.18 13.30 -24.18
C ALA A 70 7.92 12.89 -23.40
N ALA A 71 6.76 13.42 -23.78
CA ALA A 71 5.47 13.04 -23.21
C ALA A 71 5.16 11.54 -23.42
N ALA A 72 5.40 11.01 -24.63
CA ALA A 72 5.25 9.60 -24.93
C ALA A 72 6.15 8.70 -24.06
N THR A 73 7.41 9.09 -23.87
CA THR A 73 8.36 8.37 -23.01
C THR A 73 7.87 8.32 -21.56
N ARG A 74 7.35 9.44 -21.05
CA ARG A 74 6.81 9.50 -19.70
C ARG A 74 5.54 8.66 -19.53
N LEU A 75 4.66 8.62 -20.54
CA LEU A 75 3.49 7.73 -20.56
C LEU A 75 3.89 6.26 -20.42
N MET A 76 4.88 5.80 -21.17
CA MET A 76 5.37 4.42 -21.06
C MET A 76 5.89 4.12 -19.66
N LYS A 77 6.67 5.03 -19.08
CA LYS A 77 7.13 4.88 -17.70
C LYS A 77 5.97 4.82 -16.71
N ASN A 78 4.90 5.59 -16.93
CA ASN A 78 3.74 5.58 -16.06
C ASN A 78 3.00 4.23 -16.07
N GLN A 79 3.01 3.52 -17.20
CA GLN A 79 2.45 2.17 -17.28
C GLN A 79 3.23 1.19 -16.40
N ASP A 80 4.57 1.25 -16.45
CA ASP A 80 5.42 0.44 -15.56
C ASP A 80 5.19 0.79 -14.09
N ASP A 81 5.08 2.09 -13.78
CA ASP A 81 4.85 2.56 -12.41
C ASP A 81 3.48 2.11 -11.86
N ILE A 82 2.43 2.12 -12.68
CA ILE A 82 1.10 1.59 -12.32
C ILE A 82 1.18 0.08 -12.07
N GLY A 83 1.88 -0.67 -12.92
CA GLY A 83 2.04 -2.12 -12.74
C GLY A 83 2.89 -2.49 -11.53
N GLY A 84 3.77 -1.60 -11.08
CA GLY A 84 4.71 -1.84 -9.97
C GLY A 84 4.24 -1.37 -8.60
N ALA A 85 3.09 -0.69 -8.50
CA ALA A 85 2.53 -0.19 -7.24
C ALA A 85 1.47 -1.15 -6.69
#